data_AF-A0A1F3YE23-F1
#
_entry.id   AF-A0A1F3YE23-F1
#
_cell.length_a   1.000
_cell.length_b   1.000
_cell.length_c   1.000
_cell.angle_alpha   90.00
_cell.angle_beta   90.00
_cell.angle_gamma   90.00
#
_symmetry.space_group_name_H-M   'P 1'
#
loop_
_entity.id
_entity.type
_entity.pdbx_description
1 polymer ?
#
loop_
_entity_poly.entity_id
_entity_poly.type
_entity_poly.pdbx_seq_one_letter_code
_entity_poly.pdbx_strand_id
1 'polypeptide(L)'
;MNDNNQLASVGQRFIAMLLDGLVIVIPFAILNHAIPLLGGLAVLFFYAPILESSELRATLGKYWMGIQVKDTEGQRITLRTAIIRNIVKAFSSMLFFIGHVVALFTEKRQAVHDLLADTVVVSGHSEHDAMVAWSSALRELFRATKNSPQDKLARLERLQALRERGAISEEEFQAEKKKLLSEY
;
A
#
# COMPACT_ATOMS: atom_id res chain seq x y z
N MET A 1 18.31 -3.56 18.31
CA MET A 1 16.83 -3.65 18.31
C MET A 1 16.39 -3.20 19.69
N ASN A 2 15.68 -2.07 19.81
CA ASN A 2 15.20 -1.58 21.11
C ASN A 2 14.02 -2.42 21.60
N ASP A 3 14.05 -2.70 22.90
CA ASP A 3 13.28 -3.70 23.64
C ASP A 3 11.81 -3.33 23.94
N ASN A 4 10.94 -3.12 22.93
CA ASN A 4 9.51 -2.91 23.22
C ASN A 4 8.50 -3.42 22.17
N ASN A 5 8.93 -3.97 21.02
CA ASN A 5 7.99 -4.53 20.04
C ASN A 5 7.83 -6.03 20.26
N GLN A 6 6.95 -6.42 21.17
CA GLN A 6 6.55 -7.83 21.29
C GLN A 6 6.01 -8.32 19.94
N LEU A 7 6.38 -9.54 19.53
CA LEU A 7 5.88 -10.11 18.28
C LEU A 7 4.39 -10.44 18.40
N ALA A 8 3.60 -10.03 17.40
CA ALA A 8 2.19 -10.35 17.37
C ALA A 8 1.97 -11.88 17.41
N SER A 9 1.06 -12.33 18.26
CA SER A 9 0.71 -13.76 18.33
C SER A 9 -0.01 -14.21 17.07
N VAL A 10 0.10 -15.51 16.77
CA VAL A 10 -0.61 -16.10 15.62
C VAL A 10 -2.13 -15.94 15.77
N GLY A 11 -2.65 -16.03 17.00
CA GLY A 11 -4.06 -15.78 17.31
C GLY A 11 -4.49 -14.33 17.01
N GLN A 12 -3.69 -13.33 17.38
CA GLN A 12 -3.99 -11.93 17.05
C GLN A 12 -4.05 -11.69 15.55
N ARG A 13 -3.12 -12.31 14.79
CA ARG A 13 -3.12 -12.24 13.32
C ARG A 13 -4.35 -12.90 12.71
N PHE A 14 -4.79 -14.02 13.28
CA PHE A 14 -5.99 -14.74 12.82
C PHE A 14 -7.27 -13.93 13.09
N ILE A 15 -7.44 -13.37 14.29
CA ILE A 15 -8.59 -12.52 14.61
C ILE A 15 -8.59 -11.27 13.73
N ALA A 16 -7.42 -10.63 13.52
CA ALA A 16 -7.30 -9.50 12.60
C ALA A 16 -7.77 -9.86 11.18
N MET A 17 -7.45 -11.06 10.69
CA MET A 17 -7.91 -11.54 9.38
C MET A 17 -9.43 -11.71 9.31
N LEU A 18 -10.07 -12.20 10.38
CA LEU A 18 -11.52 -12.30 10.45
C LEU A 18 -12.19 -10.92 10.45
N LEU A 19 -11.65 -9.97 11.21
CA LEU A 19 -12.12 -8.59 11.25
C LEU A 19 -11.97 -7.90 9.89
N ASP A 20 -10.82 -8.07 9.22
CA ASP A 20 -10.62 -7.59 7.86
C ASP A 20 -11.61 -8.19 6.87
N GLY A 21 -11.94 -9.48 7.03
CA GLY A 21 -12.98 -10.15 6.26
C GLY A 21 -14.33 -9.44 6.36
N LEU A 22 -14.76 -9.09 7.57
CA LEU A 22 -16.02 -8.37 7.81
C LEU A 22 -16.00 -6.95 7.21
N VAL A 23 -14.89 -6.23 7.39
CA VAL A 23 -14.70 -4.88 6.89
C VAL A 23 -14.79 -4.83 5.36
N ILE A 24 -14.22 -5.82 4.67
CA ILE A 24 -14.15 -5.85 3.20
C ILE A 24 -15.50 -6.16 2.54
N VAL A 25 -16.43 -6.84 3.22
CA VAL A 25 -17.70 -7.28 2.63
C VAL A 25 -18.50 -6.12 2.03
N ILE A 26 -18.65 -5.01 2.76
CA ILE A 26 -19.48 -3.89 2.31
C ILE A 26 -18.84 -3.17 1.12
N PRO A 27 -17.58 -2.69 1.18
CA PRO A 27 -16.93 -2.08 0.02
C PRO A 27 -16.86 -3.00 -1.19
N PHE A 28 -16.61 -4.30 -0.98
CA PHE A 28 -16.59 -5.30 -2.05
C PHE A 28 -17.95 -5.39 -2.75
N ALA A 29 -19.05 -5.51 -1.98
CA ALA A 29 -20.40 -5.62 -2.55
C ALA A 29 -20.78 -4.35 -3.34
N ILE A 30 -20.50 -3.17 -2.80
CA ILE A 30 -20.79 -1.88 -3.45
C ILE A 30 -20.00 -1.75 -4.76
N LEU A 31 -18.68 -1.94 -4.72
CA LEU A 31 -17.83 -1.75 -5.89
C LEU A 31 -18.05 -2.83 -6.94
N ASN A 32 -18.29 -4.07 -6.54
CA ASN A 32 -18.65 -5.14 -7.48
C ASN A 32 -20.02 -4.93 -8.13
N HIS A 33 -20.96 -4.25 -7.44
CA HIS A 33 -22.23 -3.88 -8.07
C HIS A 33 -22.07 -2.74 -9.08
N ALA A 34 -21.25 -1.73 -8.76
CA ALA A 34 -21.00 -0.59 -9.64
C ALA A 34 -20.14 -0.95 -10.87
N ILE A 35 -19.10 -1.76 -10.66
CA ILE A 35 -18.17 -2.22 -11.71
C ILE A 35 -17.95 -3.73 -11.51
N PRO A 36 -18.80 -4.57 -12.13
CA PRO A 36 -18.70 -6.01 -11.99
C PRO A 36 -17.30 -6.54 -12.27
N LEU A 37 -16.85 -7.51 -11.47
CA LEU A 37 -15.53 -8.13 -11.51
C LEU A 37 -14.39 -7.19 -11.08
N LEU A 38 -14.20 -6.06 -11.77
CA LEU A 38 -13.08 -5.15 -11.53
C LEU A 38 -13.17 -4.45 -10.17
N GLY A 39 -14.36 -4.03 -9.75
CA GLY A 39 -14.56 -3.34 -8.48
C GLY A 39 -14.24 -4.24 -7.28
N GLY A 40 -14.71 -5.49 -7.30
CA GLY A 40 -14.40 -6.47 -6.26
C GLY A 40 -12.92 -6.82 -6.19
N LEU A 41 -12.28 -7.03 -7.35
CA LEU A 41 -10.83 -7.28 -7.42
C LEU A 41 -10.03 -6.10 -6.88
N ALA A 42 -10.42 -4.86 -7.19
CA ALA A 42 -9.73 -3.69 -6.69
C ALA A 42 -9.72 -3.64 -5.15
N VAL A 43 -10.85 -3.94 -4.50
CA VAL A 43 -10.90 -4.00 -3.03
C VAL A 43 -9.95 -5.07 -2.49
N LEU A 44 -10.01 -6.29 -3.02
CA LEU A 44 -9.20 -7.41 -2.55
C LEU A 44 -7.70 -7.16 -2.70
N PHE A 45 -7.28 -6.55 -3.82
CA PHE A 45 -5.86 -6.32 -4.12
C PHE A 45 -5.29 -5.05 -3.48
N PHE A 46 -6.08 -3.99 -3.32
CA PHE A 46 -5.54 -2.70 -2.88
C PHE A 46 -5.82 -2.35 -1.42
N TYR A 47 -6.85 -2.92 -0.78
CA TYR A 47 -7.19 -2.62 0.62
C TYR A 47 -5.99 -2.81 1.57
N ALA A 48 -5.37 -3.99 1.56
CA ALA A 48 -4.29 -4.30 2.50
C ALA A 48 -2.97 -3.59 2.14
N PRO A 49 -2.47 -3.60 0.88
CA PRO A 49 -1.20 -2.96 0.57
C PRO A 49 -1.18 -1.45 0.82
N ILE A 50 -2.28 -0.76 0.51
CA ILE A 50 -2.38 0.71 0.71
C ILE A 50 -2.33 1.02 2.21
N LEU A 51 -3.11 0.30 3.03
CA LEU A 51 -3.16 0.55 4.47
C LEU A 51 -1.86 0.15 5.18
N GLU A 52 -1.28 -1.00 4.84
CA GLU A 52 -0.05 -1.49 5.46
C GLU A 52 1.18 -0.65 5.12
N SER A 53 1.21 -0.01 3.94
CA SER A 53 2.29 0.93 3.56
C SER A 53 2.06 2.38 4.01
N SER A 54 0.87 2.70 4.53
CA SER A 54 0.54 4.01 5.09
C SER A 54 1.11 4.20 6.51
N GLU A 55 0.93 5.40 7.07
CA GLU A 55 1.25 5.68 8.48
C GLU A 55 0.50 4.77 9.48
N LEU A 56 -0.61 4.16 9.05
CA LEU A 56 -1.34 3.20 9.88
C LEU A 56 -0.51 1.95 10.18
N ARG A 57 0.31 1.52 9.20
CA ARG A 57 1.11 0.28 9.23
C ARG A 57 0.28 -0.98 9.52
N ALA A 58 -1.03 -0.92 9.33
CA ALA A 58 -1.97 -1.95 9.72
C ALA A 58 -3.21 -1.87 8.83
N THR A 59 -3.85 -2.99 8.58
CA THR A 59 -5.24 -3.02 8.09
C THR A 59 -6.21 -2.67 9.22
N LEU A 60 -7.50 -2.45 8.95
CA LEU A 60 -8.46 -2.11 10.00
C LEU A 60 -8.60 -3.22 11.05
N GLY A 61 -8.62 -4.49 10.65
CA GLY A 61 -8.63 -5.61 11.58
C GLY A 61 -7.35 -5.69 12.42
N LYS A 62 -6.19 -5.43 11.81
CA LYS A 62 -4.90 -5.37 12.52
C LYS A 62 -4.83 -4.19 13.49
N TYR A 63 -5.36 -3.04 13.10
CA TYR A 63 -5.44 -1.85 13.92
C TYR A 63 -6.26 -2.11 15.19
N TRP A 64 -7.45 -2.73 15.07
CA TRP A 64 -8.26 -3.11 16.23
C TRP A 64 -7.60 -4.17 17.11
N MET A 65 -6.79 -5.05 16.53
CA MET A 65 -6.00 -6.03 17.30
C MET A 65 -4.73 -5.44 17.92
N GLY A 66 -4.44 -4.15 17.68
CA GLY A 66 -3.23 -3.49 18.17
C GLY A 66 -1.96 -4.12 17.62
N ILE A 67 -1.95 -4.47 16.33
CA ILE A 67 -0.79 -5.05 15.65
C ILE A 67 -0.45 -4.29 14.37
N GLN A 68 0.83 -4.26 14.02
CA GLN A 68 1.38 -3.49 12.90
C GLN A 68 2.37 -4.34 12.09
N VAL A 69 2.45 -4.04 10.79
CA VAL A 69 3.46 -4.57 9.87
C VAL A 69 4.59 -3.56 9.77
N LYS A 70 5.81 -4.03 10.02
CA LYS A 70 7.05 -3.26 9.87
C LYS A 70 8.03 -4.07 9.05
N ASP A 71 9.05 -3.43 8.50
CA ASP A 71 10.20 -4.19 7.99
C ASP A 71 11.03 -4.76 9.15
N THR A 72 12.05 -5.56 8.82
CA THR A 72 12.96 -6.15 9.81
C THR A 72 13.79 -5.12 10.60
N GLU A 73 13.89 -3.88 10.11
CA GLU A 73 14.55 -2.74 10.77
C GLU A 73 13.58 -1.93 11.66
N GLY A 74 12.28 -2.25 11.62
CA GLY A 74 11.24 -1.56 12.39
C GLY A 74 10.65 -0.32 11.70
N GLN A 75 10.98 -0.06 10.44
CA GLN A 75 10.44 1.05 9.66
C GLN A 75 9.11 0.67 8.97
N ARG A 76 8.47 1.70 8.42
CA ARG A 76 7.25 1.56 7.59
C ARG A 76 7.61 0.87 6.28
N ILE A 77 6.83 -0.13 5.89
CA ILE A 77 7.04 -0.84 4.62
C ILE A 77 6.67 0.04 3.42
N THR A 78 7.37 -0.13 2.30
CA THR A 78 7.02 0.55 1.06
C THR A 78 5.77 -0.06 0.41
N LEU A 79 5.08 0.69 -0.45
CA LEU A 79 3.93 0.17 -1.22
C LEU A 79 4.31 -1.06 -2.06
N ARG A 80 5.52 -1.06 -2.65
CA ARG A 80 6.04 -2.21 -3.42
C ARG A 80 6.18 -3.45 -2.54
N THR A 81 6.78 -3.30 -1.37
CA THR A 81 6.93 -4.40 -0.39
C THR A 81 5.56 -4.92 0.04
N ALA A 82 4.62 -4.02 0.32
CA ALA A 82 3.26 -4.36 0.74
C ALA A 82 2.48 -5.12 -0.36
N ILE A 83 2.66 -4.75 -1.64
CA ILE A 83 2.05 -5.44 -2.78
C ILE A 83 2.63 -6.86 -2.90
N ILE A 84 3.96 -7.02 -2.91
CA ILE A 84 4.62 -8.33 -3.01
C ILE A 84 4.15 -9.22 -1.86
N ARG A 85 4.18 -8.70 -0.63
CA ARG A 85 3.70 -9.38 0.56
C ARG A 85 2.26 -9.88 0.41
N ASN A 86 1.33 -9.04 -0.04
CA ASN A 86 -0.08 -9.43 -0.15
C ASN A 86 -0.36 -10.37 -1.34
N ILE A 87 0.37 -10.28 -2.45
CA ILE A 87 0.29 -11.24 -3.55
C ILE A 87 0.70 -12.64 -3.05
N VAL A 88 1.83 -12.74 -2.36
CA VAL A 88 2.30 -14.01 -1.79
C VAL A 88 1.34 -14.53 -0.72
N LYS A 89 0.75 -13.61 0.07
CA LYS A 89 -0.30 -13.96 1.04
C LYS A 89 -1.53 -14.55 0.35
N ALA A 90 -1.95 -14.00 -0.79
CA ALA A 90 -3.09 -14.51 -1.55
C ALA A 90 -2.83 -15.94 -2.06
N PHE A 91 -1.67 -16.19 -2.67
CA PHE A 91 -1.26 -17.54 -3.08
C PHE A 91 -1.17 -18.51 -1.89
N SER A 92 -0.58 -18.06 -0.78
CA SER A 92 -0.47 -18.87 0.45
C SER A 92 -1.82 -19.20 1.07
N SER A 93 -2.81 -18.32 0.93
CA SER A 93 -4.17 -18.53 1.44
C SER A 93 -4.96 -19.50 0.56
N MET A 94 -4.75 -19.45 -0.76
CA MET A 94 -5.33 -20.40 -1.73
C MET A 94 -4.83 -21.84 -1.49
N LEU A 95 -3.59 -22.00 -1.01
CA LEU A 95 -3.02 -23.28 -0.57
C LEU A 95 -3.41 -23.61 0.89
N PHE A 96 -4.69 -23.49 1.24
CA PHE A 96 -5.24 -23.84 2.57
C PHE A 96 -4.52 -23.20 3.77
N PHE A 97 -4.08 -21.94 3.64
CA PHE A 97 -3.35 -21.21 4.68
C PHE A 97 -2.04 -21.85 5.15
N ILE A 98 -1.47 -22.82 4.43
CA ILE A 98 -0.21 -23.50 4.81
C ILE A 98 0.92 -22.48 5.01
N GLY A 99 0.96 -21.42 4.20
CA GLY A 99 1.98 -20.37 4.34
C GLY A 99 1.90 -19.57 5.65
N HIS A 100 0.80 -19.66 6.40
CA HIS A 100 0.67 -19.05 7.73
C HIS A 100 1.18 -19.98 8.85
N VAL A 101 1.15 -21.30 8.63
CA VAL A 101 1.64 -22.31 9.58
C VAL A 101 3.14 -22.13 9.85
N VAL A 102 3.90 -21.66 8.85
CA VAL A 102 5.33 -21.33 8.99
C VAL A 102 5.60 -20.31 10.12
N ALA A 103 4.65 -19.43 10.43
CA ALA A 103 4.79 -18.48 11.53
C ALA A 103 4.85 -19.14 12.92
N LEU A 104 4.44 -20.41 13.05
CA LEU A 104 4.57 -21.17 14.31
C LEU A 104 5.99 -21.70 14.52
N PHE A 105 6.79 -21.81 13.46
CA PHE A 105 8.12 -22.45 13.49
C PHE A 105 9.27 -21.45 13.32
N THR A 106 8.99 -20.17 13.10
CA THR A 106 10.01 -19.14 12.92
C THR A 106 10.22 -18.32 14.19
N GLU A 107 11.48 -17.96 14.48
CA GLU A 107 11.84 -17.19 15.67
C GLU A 107 11.10 -15.84 15.76
N LYS A 108 10.95 -15.16 14.61
CA LYS A 108 10.23 -13.89 14.49
C LYS A 108 8.73 -14.04 14.20
N ARG A 109 8.19 -15.26 14.26
CA ARG A 109 6.80 -15.59 13.90
C ARG A 109 6.39 -15.07 12.52
N GLN A 110 7.28 -15.15 11.54
CA GLN A 110 7.05 -14.70 10.18
C GLN A 110 6.35 -15.79 9.36
N ALA A 111 5.27 -15.42 8.67
CA ALA A 111 4.66 -16.28 7.66
C ALA A 111 5.51 -16.29 6.36
N VAL A 112 5.21 -17.17 5.40
CA VAL A 112 5.94 -17.24 4.12
C VAL A 112 5.98 -15.88 3.40
N HIS A 113 4.86 -15.18 3.37
CA HIS A 113 4.78 -13.85 2.77
C HIS A 113 5.55 -12.77 3.55
N ASP A 114 5.69 -12.95 4.86
CA ASP A 114 6.46 -12.03 5.69
C ASP A 114 7.97 -12.24 5.46
N LEU A 115 8.41 -13.50 5.34
CA LEU A 115 9.80 -13.86 5.01
C LEU A 115 10.21 -13.36 3.62
N LEU A 116 9.38 -13.58 2.60
CA LEU A 116 9.71 -13.16 1.23
C LEU A 116 9.76 -11.63 1.07
N ALA A 117 9.02 -10.90 1.90
CA ALA A 117 8.93 -9.45 1.83
C ALA A 117 9.81 -8.73 2.86
N ASP A 118 10.63 -9.47 3.64
CA ASP A 118 11.42 -8.93 4.75
C ASP A 118 10.60 -8.07 5.72
N THR A 119 9.42 -8.58 6.09
CA THR A 119 8.50 -7.91 7.01
C THR A 119 8.26 -8.72 8.28
N VAL A 120 7.87 -8.04 9.35
CA VAL A 120 7.51 -8.64 10.63
C VAL A 120 6.24 -7.97 11.17
N VAL A 121 5.40 -8.75 11.84
CA VAL A 121 4.21 -8.20 12.52
C VAL A 121 4.48 -8.10 14.02
N VAL A 122 4.37 -6.89 14.54
CA VAL A 122 4.62 -6.53 15.94
C VAL A 122 3.34 -6.09 16.61
N SER A 123 3.25 -6.27 17.91
CA SER A 123 2.23 -5.69 18.77
C SER A 123 2.56 -4.21 19.01
N GLY A 124 1.55 -3.36 18.82
CA GLY A 124 1.63 -1.91 18.94
C GLY A 124 0.42 -1.25 18.27
N HIS A 125 -0.18 -0.27 18.93
CA HIS A 125 -1.24 0.54 18.32
C HIS A 125 -0.63 1.58 17.40
N SER A 126 -1.33 1.90 16.30
CA SER A 126 -0.97 3.08 15.52
C SER A 126 -1.40 4.32 16.27
N GLU A 127 -0.53 5.32 16.30
CA GLU A 127 -0.85 6.65 16.83
C GLU A 127 -1.83 7.41 15.92
N HIS A 128 -2.01 6.93 14.68
CA HIS A 128 -2.85 7.58 13.68
C HIS A 128 -4.22 6.93 13.60
N ASP A 129 -5.25 7.78 13.51
CA ASP A 129 -6.61 7.34 13.21
C ASP A 129 -6.67 6.65 11.84
N ALA A 130 -7.35 5.49 11.80
CA ALA A 130 -7.41 4.67 10.60
C ALA A 130 -8.03 5.38 9.39
N MET A 131 -9.06 6.21 9.62
CA MET A 131 -9.69 7.02 8.57
C MET A 131 -8.74 8.09 8.01
N VAL A 132 -7.96 8.72 8.88
CA VAL A 132 -6.99 9.76 8.49
C VAL A 132 -5.90 9.12 7.64
N ALA A 133 -5.32 8.01 8.12
CA ALA A 133 -4.26 7.29 7.42
C ALA A 133 -4.71 6.69 6.08
N TRP A 134 -5.95 6.17 6.00
CA TRP A 134 -6.52 5.72 4.73
C TRP A 134 -6.69 6.87 3.73
N SER A 135 -7.20 8.03 4.19
CA SER A 135 -7.39 9.19 3.33
C SER A 135 -6.08 9.81 2.83
N SER A 136 -5.01 9.76 3.64
CA SER A 136 -3.69 10.25 3.24
C SER A 136 -3.06 9.31 2.22
N ALA A 137 -3.14 7.99 2.45
CA ALA A 137 -2.63 6.98 1.53
C ALA A 137 -3.31 7.06 0.15
N LEU A 138 -4.64 7.25 0.11
CA LEU A 138 -5.34 7.48 -1.15
C LEU A 138 -4.89 8.78 -1.83
N ARG A 139 -4.78 9.88 -1.07
CA ARG A 139 -4.30 11.15 -1.63
C ARG A 139 -2.89 11.04 -2.20
N GLU A 140 -2.00 10.29 -1.55
CA GLU A 140 -0.66 10.00 -2.06
C GLU A 140 -0.71 9.19 -3.35
N LEU A 141 -1.56 8.15 -3.42
CA LEU A 141 -1.73 7.35 -4.63
C LEU A 141 -2.25 8.20 -5.81
N PHE A 142 -3.28 9.01 -5.58
CA PHE A 142 -3.83 9.91 -6.61
C PHE A 142 -2.85 11.03 -7.01
N ARG A 143 -1.97 11.48 -6.11
CA ARG A 143 -0.88 12.39 -6.46
C ARG A 143 0.17 11.71 -7.32
N ALA A 144 0.55 10.48 -6.98
CA ALA A 144 1.52 9.70 -7.73
C ALA A 144 1.04 9.42 -9.16
N THR A 145 -0.25 9.12 -9.37
CA THR A 145 -0.81 8.94 -10.72
C THR A 145 -0.83 10.22 -11.53
N LYS A 146 -1.08 11.38 -10.91
CA LYS A 146 -1.08 12.69 -11.58
C LYS A 146 0.32 13.14 -12.04
N ASN A 147 1.39 12.70 -11.36
CA ASN A 147 2.77 13.06 -11.67
C ASN A 147 3.52 11.99 -12.48
N SER A 148 2.81 11.13 -13.22
CA SER A 148 3.40 10.07 -14.04
C SER A 148 4.38 10.64 -15.10
N PRO A 149 5.49 9.93 -15.41
CA PRO A 149 6.39 10.31 -16.51
C PRO A 149 5.68 10.56 -17.84
N GLN A 150 4.59 9.84 -18.10
CA GLN A 150 3.76 9.99 -19.30
C GLN A 150 3.02 11.34 -19.34
N ASP A 151 2.52 11.84 -18.19
CA ASP A 151 1.88 13.17 -18.13
C ASP A 151 2.93 14.27 -18.34
N LYS A 152 4.15 14.08 -17.83
CA LYS A 152 5.27 15.00 -18.07
C LYS A 152 5.64 15.06 -19.55
N LEU A 153 5.78 13.91 -20.22
CA LEU A 153 6.02 13.82 -21.67
C LEU A 153 4.90 14.53 -22.46
N ALA A 154 3.64 14.25 -22.14
CA ALA A 154 2.50 14.91 -22.78
C ALA A 154 2.52 16.44 -22.57
N ARG A 155 2.95 16.93 -21.41
CA ARG A 155 3.14 18.37 -21.16
C ARG A 155 4.29 18.96 -21.97
N LEU A 156 5.42 18.25 -22.10
CA LEU A 156 6.55 18.70 -22.93
C LEU A 156 6.16 18.78 -24.41
N GLU A 157 5.40 17.81 -24.91
CA GLU A 157 4.86 17.83 -26.28
C GLU A 157 3.90 19.01 -26.50
N ARG A 158 3.01 19.28 -25.53
CA ARG A 158 2.12 20.46 -25.59
C ARG A 158 2.90 21.77 -25.60
N LEU A 159 3.93 21.89 -24.76
CA LEU A 159 4.81 23.07 -24.73
C LEU A 159 5.56 23.22 -26.06
N GLN A 160 6.06 22.13 -26.63
CA GLN A 160 6.71 22.15 -27.93
C GLN A 160 5.74 22.56 -29.06
N ALA A 161 4.52 22.04 -29.05
CA ALA A 161 3.48 22.42 -30.02
C ALA A 161 3.07 23.90 -29.90
N LEU A 162 3.02 24.45 -28.67
CA LEU A 162 2.74 25.88 -28.45
C LEU A 162 3.89 26.77 -28.97
N ARG A 163 5.13 26.33 -28.79
CA ARG A 163 6.32 27.00 -29.34
C ARG A 163 6.29 26.99 -30.87
N GLU A 164 6.00 25.86 -31.49
CA GLU A 164 5.89 25.73 -32.95
C GLU A 164 4.79 26.60 -33.54
N ARG A 165 3.71 26.84 -32.80
CA ARG A 165 2.62 27.76 -33.17
C ARG A 165 2.94 29.23 -32.90
N GLY A 166 4.12 29.55 -32.35
CA GLY A 166 4.52 30.90 -31.97
C GLY A 166 3.71 31.49 -30.80
N ALA A 167 3.01 30.65 -30.03
CA ALA A 167 2.16 31.08 -28.92
C ALA A 167 2.96 31.34 -27.62
N ILE A 168 4.16 30.78 -27.50
CA ILE A 168 5.10 30.99 -26.39
C ILE A 168 6.50 31.27 -26.93
N SER A 169 7.27 32.09 -26.22
CA SER A 169 8.66 32.42 -26.57
C SER A 169 9.63 31.29 -26.24
N GLU A 170 10.84 31.32 -26.84
CA GLU A 170 11.89 30.34 -26.55
C GLU A 170 12.30 30.37 -25.07
N GLU A 171 12.36 31.57 -24.49
CA GLU A 171 12.74 31.77 -23.09
C GLU A 171 11.70 31.15 -22.14
N GLU A 172 10.40 31.35 -22.42
CA GLU A 172 9.31 30.74 -21.66
C GLU A 172 9.30 29.21 -21.80
N PHE A 173 9.54 28.69 -23.00
CA PHE A 173 9.65 27.25 -23.23
C PHE A 173 10.79 26.63 -22.42
N GLN A 174 11.99 27.22 -22.47
CA GLN A 174 13.16 26.69 -21.74
C GLN A 174 12.98 26.81 -20.23
N ALA A 175 12.37 27.88 -19.73
CA ALA A 175 12.06 28.05 -18.32
C ALA A 175 11.10 26.96 -17.81
N GLU A 176 10.00 26.71 -18.53
CA GLU A 176 8.99 25.72 -18.13
C GLU A 176 9.50 24.28 -18.29
N LYS A 177 10.26 24.02 -19.36
CA LYS A 177 10.96 22.73 -19.56
C LYS A 177 11.94 22.44 -18.43
N LYS A 178 12.76 23.43 -18.04
CA LYS A 178 13.73 23.29 -16.93
C LYS A 178 13.01 23.00 -15.62
N LYS A 179 11.89 23.67 -15.35
CA LYS A 179 11.06 23.44 -14.16
C LYS A 179 10.51 22.01 -14.12
N LEU A 180 9.97 21.50 -15.24
CA LEU A 180 9.46 20.12 -15.35
C LEU A 180 10.55 19.06 -15.17
N LEU A 181 11.76 19.33 -15.65
CA LEU A 181 12.91 18.42 -15.53
C LEU A 181 13.62 18.49 -14.17
N SER A 182 13.46 19.59 -13.41
CA SER A 182 14.04 19.75 -12.07
C SER A 182 13.25 19.05 -10.95
N GLU A 183 12.03 18.55 -11.24
CA GLU A 183 11.27 17.69 -10.34
C GLU A 183 11.72 16.22 -10.39
N TYR A 184 13.00 15.98 -10.67
CA TYR A 184 13.69 14.68 -10.70
C TYR A 184 14.84 14.73 -9.69
#